data_AF-A0A1V6FYF7-F1
#
_entry.id   AF-A0A1V6FYF7-F1
#
_cell.length_a   1.000
_cell.length_b   1.000
_cell.length_c   1.000
_cell.angle_alpha   90.00
_cell.angle_beta   90.00
_cell.angle_gamma   90.00
#
_symmetry.space_group_name_H-M   'P 1'
#
loop_
_entity.id
_entity.type
_entity.pdbx_description
1 polymer ?
#
loop_
_entity_poly.entity_id
_entity_poly.type
_entity_poly.pdbx_seq_one_letter_code
_entity_poly.pdbx_strand_id
1 'polypeptide(L)' 'MPARTHTSDLLSRDLKRLGFAFVGSTICYSLMQAVGMVNDHTTDCFRHRELALPDTPPILSTSQATGWRSAIMTNHGA' A
#
# COMPACT_ATOMS: atom_id res chain seq x y z
N MET A 1 -5.24 -12.46 -9.20
CA MET A 1 -4.92 -11.16 -8.57
C MET A 1 -4.47 -10.18 -9.63
N PRO A 2 -4.79 -8.89 -9.51
CA PRO A 2 -4.45 -7.89 -10.52
C PRO A 2 -2.95 -7.56 -10.47
N ALA A 3 -2.41 -6.99 -11.55
CA ALA A 3 -1.01 -6.52 -11.60
C ALA A 3 -0.84 -5.08 -11.07
N ARG A 4 -1.94 -4.34 -10.89
CA ARG A 4 -2.02 -2.97 -10.36
C ARG A 4 -3.46 -2.62 -10.02
N THR A 5 -3.65 -1.56 -9.24
CA THR A 5 -4.96 -1.02 -8.85
C THR A 5 -5.00 0.49 -9.02
N HIS A 6 -6.19 1.09 -8.93
CA HIS A 6 -6.32 2.55 -8.92
C HIS A 6 -5.50 3.20 -7.78
N THR A 7 -5.44 2.56 -6.61
CA THR A 7 -4.66 3.03 -5.47
C THR A 7 -3.16 2.99 -5.75
N SER A 8 -2.64 1.92 -6.37
CA SER A 8 -1.22 1.85 -6.74
C SER A 8 -0.85 2.85 -7.85
N ASP A 9 -1.81 3.20 -8.72
CA ASP A 9 -1.63 4.27 -9.72
C ASP A 9 -1.48 5.65 -9.07
N LEU A 10 -2.29 5.93 -8.04
CA LEU A 10 -2.20 7.16 -7.26
C LEU A 10 -0.86 7.22 -6.52
N LEU A 11 -0.47 6.16 -5.83
CA LEU A 11 0.80 6.07 -5.12
C LEU A 11 2.00 6.26 -6.07
N SER A 12 1.98 5.62 -7.23
CA SER A 12 3.01 5.78 -8.27
C SER A 12 3.13 7.24 -8.73
N ARG A 13 2.00 7.94 -8.94
CA ARG A 13 2.02 9.36 -9.32
C ARG A 13 2.59 10.24 -8.21
N ASP A 14 2.18 10.02 -6.97
CA ASP A 14 2.61 10.85 -5.85
C ASP A 14 4.10 10.64 -5.55
N LEU A 15 4.60 9.40 -5.58
CA LEU A 15 6.03 9.12 -5.42
C LEU A 15 6.88 9.69 -6.57
N LYS A 16 6.39 9.66 -7.81
CA LYS A 16 7.08 10.33 -8.94
C LYS A 16 7.17 11.84 -8.73
N ARG A 17 6.11 12.48 -8.21
CA ARG A 17 6.12 13.92 -7.89
C ARG A 17 7.11 14.26 -6.78
N LEU A 18 7.28 13.37 -5.81
CA LEU A 18 8.31 13.48 -4.77
C LEU A 18 9.73 13.19 -5.26
N GLY A 19 9.95 12.88 -6.55
CA GLY A 19 11.27 12.67 -7.14
C GLY A 19 11.80 11.23 -7.04
N PHE A 20 10.98 10.27 -6.59
CA PHE A 20 11.40 8.86 -6.59
C PHE A 20 11.48 8.31 -8.01
N ALA A 21 12.51 7.51 -8.27
CA ALA A 21 12.68 6.74 -9.51
C ALA A 21 12.21 5.29 -9.32
N PHE A 22 11.92 4.59 -10.43
CA PHE A 22 11.48 3.18 -10.42
C PHE A 22 10.23 2.89 -9.57
N VAL A 23 9.33 3.86 -9.44
CA VAL A 23 8.06 3.73 -8.71
C VAL A 23 6.87 3.59 -9.66
N GLY A 24 6.95 2.64 -10.61
CA GLY A 24 5.83 2.31 -11.51
C GLY A 24 4.65 1.69 -10.75
N SER A 25 3.42 1.79 -11.28
CA SER A 25 2.22 1.32 -10.56
C SER A 25 2.27 -0.16 -10.16
N THR A 26 2.83 -1.04 -11.00
CA THR A 26 3.04 -2.45 -10.62
C THR A 26 4.01 -2.60 -9.46
N ILE A 27 5.10 -1.83 -9.44
CA ILE A 27 6.07 -1.82 -8.32
C ILE A 27 5.37 -1.33 -7.05
N CYS A 28 4.58 -0.27 -7.15
CA CYS A 28 3.79 0.24 -6.03
C CYS A 28 2.77 -0.79 -5.53
N TYR A 29 2.12 -1.54 -6.43
CA TYR A 29 1.19 -2.59 -6.04
C TYR A 29 1.90 -3.74 -5.33
N SER A 30 3.04 -4.20 -5.84
CA SER A 30 3.87 -5.21 -5.18
C SER A 30 4.36 -4.74 -3.81
N LEU A 31 4.73 -3.46 -3.67
CA LEU A 31 5.08 -2.88 -2.38
C LEU A 31 3.89 -2.93 -1.41
N MET A 32 2.69 -2.54 -1.86
CA MET A 32 1.47 -2.59 -1.05
C MET A 32 1.17 -4.02 -0.57
N GLN A 33 1.37 -5.04 -1.40
CA GLN A 33 1.24 -6.44 -1.02
C GLN A 33 2.31 -6.84 0.02
N ALA A 34 3.58 -6.49 -0.23
CA ALA A 34 4.71 -6.87 0.62
C ALA A 34 4.63 -6.24 2.03
N VAL A 35 4.14 -5.01 2.13
CA VAL A 35 3.99 -4.29 3.41
C VAL A 35 2.58 -4.42 3.99
N GLY A 36 1.77 -5.36 3.50
CA GLY A 36 0.48 -5.68 4.12
C GLY A 36 -0.60 -4.60 4.01
N MET A 37 -0.49 -3.66 3.07
CA MET A 37 -1.61 -2.77 2.70
C MET A 37 -2.69 -3.51 1.92
N VAL A 38 -2.33 -4.63 1.27
CA VAL A 38 -3.23 -5.53 0.54
C VAL A 38 -2.98 -6.95 1.00
N ASN A 39 -4.02 -7.63 1.47
CA ASN A 39 -3.97 -9.07 1.71
C ASN A 39 -4.34 -9.82 0.43
N ASP A 40 -3.31 -10.09 -0.35
CA ASP A 40 -3.41 -10.83 -1.62
C ASP A 40 -2.86 -12.26 -1.46
N HIS A 41 -3.01 -12.87 -0.28
CA HIS A 41 -2.80 -14.31 -0.17
C HIS A 41 -3.92 -15.07 -0.89
N THR A 42 -3.59 -16.21 -1.51
CA THR A 42 -4.61 -17.12 -2.04
C THR A 42 -5.40 -17.76 -0.89
N THR A 43 -6.65 -18.16 -1.13
CA THR A 43 -7.54 -18.66 -0.07
C THR A 43 -7.08 -19.97 0.56
N ASP A 44 -6.24 -20.73 -0.14
CA ASP A 44 -5.58 -21.96 0.32
C ASP A 44 -4.27 -21.70 1.08
N CYS A 45 -3.80 -20.45 1.14
CA CYS A 45 -2.65 -20.10 1.95
C CYS A 45 -2.96 -20.23 3.44
N PHE A 46 -2.07 -20.91 4.18
CA PHE A 46 -2.22 -21.11 5.62
C PHE A 46 -2.34 -19.80 6.44
N ARG A 47 -1.88 -18.67 5.89
CA ARG A 47 -1.97 -17.33 6.50
C ARG A 47 -3.21 -16.54 6.08
N HIS A 48 -3.92 -16.92 5.02
CA HIS A 48 -5.03 -16.13 4.46
C HIS A 48 -6.11 -15.85 5.50
N ARG A 49 -6.52 -16.88 6.25
CA ARG A 49 -7.53 -16.75 7.29
C ARG A 49 -7.08 -15.81 8.40
N GLU A 50 -5.85 -15.97 8.90
CA GLU A 50 -5.29 -15.16 9.97
C GLU A 50 -5.24 -13.68 9.57
N LEU A 51 -4.68 -13.38 8.41
CA LEU A 51 -4.53 -12.01 7.90
C LEU A 51 -5.86 -11.36 7.46
N ALA A 52 -6.92 -12.15 7.28
CA ALA A 52 -8.26 -11.64 7.01
C ALA A 52 -9.05 -11.29 8.29
N LEU A 53 -8.51 -11.62 9.48
CA LEU A 53 -9.18 -11.30 10.74
C LEU A 53 -8.99 -9.81 11.11
N PRO A 54 -10.03 -9.16 11.67
CA PRO A 54 -9.99 -7.75 12.07
C PRO A 54 -8.99 -7.46 13.20
N ASP A 55 -8.58 -8.48 13.96
CA ASP A 55 -7.70 -8.36 15.12
C ASP A 55 -6.20 -8.44 14.75
N THR A 56 -5.87 -8.75 13.49
CA THR A 56 -4.48 -8.65 13.05
C THR A 56 -4.17 -7.16 12.97
N PRO A 57 -3.27 -6.60 13.81
CA PRO A 57 -2.96 -5.20 13.71
C PRO A 57 -2.41 -4.96 12.31
N PRO A 58 -3.07 -4.13 11.47
CA PRO A 58 -2.43 -3.73 10.23
C PRO A 58 -1.13 -3.04 10.66
N ILE A 59 0.00 -3.41 10.05
CA ILE A 59 1.30 -2.82 10.41
C ILE A 59 1.30 -1.28 10.31
N LEU A 60 0.30 -0.75 9.61
CA LEU A 60 -0.18 0.61 9.67
C LEU A 60 -1.59 0.60 10.28
N SER A 61 -1.72 1.01 11.55
CA SER A 61 -3.00 1.34 12.18
C SER A 61 -3.91 2.02 11.15
N THR A 62 -5.19 1.65 11.07
CA THR A 62 -6.17 2.18 10.10
C THR A 62 -6.27 3.73 10.09
N SER A 63 -5.74 4.43 11.10
CA SER A 63 -5.56 5.89 11.07
C SER A 63 -4.50 6.37 10.05
N GLN A 64 -3.54 5.53 9.66
CA GLN A 64 -2.47 5.84 8.70
C GLN A 64 -2.76 5.35 7.28
N ALA A 65 -3.63 4.35 7.10
CA ALA A 65 -4.04 3.85 5.79
C ALA A 65 -4.87 4.86 4.97
N THR A 66 -5.51 5.81 5.64
CA THR A 66 -6.14 6.99 5.00
C THR A 66 -5.22 8.21 5.00
N GLY A 67 -4.18 8.16 5.83
CA GLY A 67 -3.22 9.25 6.05
C GLY A 67 -2.05 9.27 5.07
N TRP A 68 -1.78 8.23 4.28
CA TRP A 68 -0.61 8.21 3.37
C TRP A 68 -0.62 9.36 2.36
N ARG A 69 -1.79 9.79 1.88
CA ARG A 69 -1.93 10.95 0.99
C ARG A 69 -1.58 12.24 1.72
N SER A 70 -2.05 12.40 2.96
CA SER A 70 -1.72 13.54 3.80
C SER A 70 -0.25 13.54 4.22
N ALA A 71 0.31 12.41 4.62
CA ALA A 71 1.69 12.26 5.07
C ALA A 71 2.72 12.53 3.95
N ILE A 72 2.40 12.18 2.70
CA ILE A 72 3.21 12.54 1.53
C ILE A 72 3.10 14.05 1.21
N MET A 73 1.92 14.65 1.38
CA MET A 73 1.68 16.06 1.04
C MET A 73 2.16 17.06 2.11
N THR A 74 2.32 16.65 3.38
CA THR A 74 2.72 17.55 4.47
C THR A 74 4.22 17.86 4.56
N ASN A 75 5.07 17.27 3.71
CA ASN A 75 6.52 17.49 3.77
C ASN A 75 7.07 18.55 2.78
N HIS A 76 6.21 19.41 2.21
CA HIS A 76 6.63 20.51 1.32
C HIS A 76 6.53 21.89 1.99
N GLY A 77 7.04 21.99 3.21
CA GLY A 77 7.10 23.25 3.96
C GLY A 77 8.24 23.27 4.99
N ALA A 78 9.47 23.10 4.54
CA ALA A 78 10.71 23.51 5.22
C ALA A 78 11.85 23.57 4.19
#